data_AF-A0A944C0U0-F1
#
_entry.id   AF-A0A944C0U0-F1
#
_cell.length_a   1.000
_cell.length_b   1.000
_cell.length_c   1.000
_cell.angle_alpha   90.00
_cell.angle_beta   90.00
_cell.angle_gamma   90.00
#
_symmetry.space_group_name_H-M   'P 1'
#
loop_
_entity.id
_entity.type
_entity.pdbx_description
1 polymer ?
#
loop_
_entity_poly.entity_id
_entity_poly.type
_entity_poly.pdbx_seq_one_letter_code
_entity_poly.pdbx_strand_id
1 'polypeptide(L)' 'LGWNVWNYERLPFNIMGQICPVFTVGWFFLSLIGIVTDDVLRWKMFGEKKPRYRITANKK' A
#
# COMPACT_ATOMS: atom_id res chain seq x y z
N LEU A 1 -9.93 -23.27 -2.82
CA LEU A 1 -10.72 -22.30 -3.62
C LEU A 1 -10.13 -22.28 -5.03
N GLY A 2 -10.81 -22.82 -6.04
CA GLY A 2 -10.37 -22.82 -7.45
C GLY A 2 -10.56 -21.46 -8.15
N TRP A 3 -10.43 -20.38 -7.39
CA TRP A 3 -10.38 -19.03 -7.97
C TRP A 3 -8.99 -18.93 -8.57
N ASN A 4 -8.86 -18.76 -9.89
CA ASN A 4 -7.60 -18.58 -10.61
C ASN A 4 -6.91 -17.24 -10.23
N VAL A 5 -6.71 -17.04 -8.95
CA VAL A 5 -6.03 -15.92 -8.33
C VAL A 5 -4.75 -16.46 -7.68
N TRP A 6 -3.83 -15.55 -7.38
CA TRP A 6 -2.48 -15.83 -6.91
C TRP A 6 -2.42 -16.96 -5.86
N ASN A 7 -1.46 -17.87 -6.04
CA ASN A 7 -1.16 -18.95 -5.10
C ASN A 7 0.20 -18.69 -4.42
N TYR A 8 0.18 -18.51 -3.11
CA TYR A 8 1.33 -18.29 -2.23
C TYR A 8 1.63 -19.48 -1.30
N GLU A 9 1.04 -20.66 -1.54
CA GLU A 9 1.24 -21.88 -0.71
C GLU A 9 2.71 -22.27 -0.52
N ARG A 10 3.57 -21.90 -1.47
CA ARG A 10 5.01 -22.20 -1.46
C ARG A 10 5.84 -21.22 -0.61
N LEU A 11 5.24 -20.13 -0.13
CA LEU A 11 5.92 -19.12 0.67
C LEU A 11 5.73 -19.40 2.17
N PRO A 12 6.75 -19.15 3.01
CA PRO A 12 6.64 -19.36 4.44
C PRO A 12 5.59 -18.43 5.05
N PHE A 13 4.89 -18.92 6.08
CA PHE A 13 3.82 -18.18 6.79
C PHE A 13 2.63 -17.78 5.90
N ASN A 14 2.39 -18.47 4.79
CA ASN A 14 1.18 -18.25 4.02
C ASN A 14 -0.07 -18.71 4.80
N ILE A 15 -1.17 -17.97 4.61
CA ILE A 15 -2.49 -18.28 5.15
C ILE A 15 -3.39 -18.60 3.95
N MET A 16 -3.96 -19.81 3.97
CA MET A 16 -4.89 -20.32 2.94
C MET A 16 -4.34 -20.26 1.50
N GLY A 17 -3.00 -20.20 1.32
CA GLY A 17 -2.40 -20.03 0.00
C GLY A 17 -2.68 -18.70 -0.69
N GLN A 18 -3.33 -17.73 -0.01
CA GLN A 18 -3.80 -16.48 -0.63
C GLN A 18 -3.20 -15.23 -0.01
N ILE A 19 -2.75 -15.30 1.24
CA ILE A 19 -2.14 -14.18 1.96
C ILE A 19 -0.78 -14.65 2.47
N CYS A 20 0.29 -13.87 2.30
CA CYS A 20 1.56 -14.15 2.97
C CYS A 20 2.27 -12.86 3.41
N PRO A 21 3.11 -12.90 4.46
CA PRO A 21 3.72 -11.69 5.04
C PRO A 21 4.56 -10.89 4.06
N VAL A 22 5.28 -11.57 3.14
CA VAL A 22 6.14 -10.91 2.15
C VAL A 22 5.32 -9.97 1.26
N PHE A 23 4.19 -10.47 0.73
CA PHE A 23 3.30 -9.64 -0.08
C PHE A 23 2.54 -8.62 0.76
N THR A 24 2.14 -8.93 1.99
CA THR A 24 1.52 -7.94 2.89
C THR A 24 2.43 -6.73 3.10
N VAL A 25 3.72 -6.95 3.33
CA VAL A 25 4.71 -5.87 3.44
C VAL A 25 4.88 -5.13 2.11
N GLY A 26 4.91 -5.86 0.99
CA GLY A 26 4.94 -5.25 -0.35
C GLY A 26 3.73 -4.33 -0.60
N TRP A 27 2.53 -4.79 -0.29
CA TRP A 27 1.28 -4.02 -0.41
C TRP A 27 1.28 -2.80 0.52
N PHE A 28 1.83 -2.92 1.73
CA PHE A 28 1.99 -1.79 2.63
C PHE A 28 2.83 -0.67 1.99
N PHE A 29 4.00 -0.98 1.43
CA PHE A 29 4.81 0.03 0.74
C PHE A 29 4.18 0.53 -0.56
N LEU A 30 3.51 -0.34 -1.31
CA LEU A 30 2.79 0.05 -2.52
C LEU A 30 1.65 1.03 -2.20
N SER A 31 0.98 0.88 -1.05
CA SER A 31 -0.04 1.82 -0.61
C SER A 31 0.52 3.23 -0.39
N LEU A 32 1.76 3.37 0.10
CA LEU A 32 2.42 4.67 0.24
C LEU A 32 2.62 5.35 -1.12
N ILE A 33 3.02 4.59 -2.14
CA ILE A 33 3.15 5.10 -3.51
C ILE A 33 1.78 5.55 -4.03
N GLY A 34 0.73 4.75 -3.76
CA GLY A 34 -0.65 5.10 -4.11
C GLY A 34 -1.12 6.41 -3.48
N ILE A 35 -0.87 6.59 -2.18
CA ILE A 35 -1.22 7.80 -1.43
C ILE A 35 -0.53 9.03 -2.03
N VAL A 36 0.79 8.97 -2.25
CA VAL A 36 1.53 10.09 -2.84
C VAL A 36 1.04 10.41 -4.24
N THR A 37 0.71 9.40 -5.03
CA THR A 37 0.21 9.58 -6.39
C THR A 37 -1.18 10.21 -6.40
N ASP A 38 -2.09 9.75 -5.55
CA ASP A 38 -3.44 10.32 -5.38
C ASP A 38 -3.36 11.79 -4.94
N ASP A 39 -2.53 12.10 -3.96
CA ASP A 39 -2.32 13.46 -3.49
C ASP A 39 -1.75 14.40 -4.58
N VAL A 40 -0.81 13.91 -5.39
CA VAL A 40 -0.26 14.66 -6.53
C VAL A 40 -1.32 14.86 -7.62
N LEU A 41 -2.12 13.83 -7.88
CA LEU A 41 -3.22 13.90 -8.83
C LEU A 41 -4.23 14.95 -8.40
N ARG A 42 -4.59 14.97 -7.11
CA ARG A 42 -5.51 15.96 -6.54
C ARG A 42 -4.98 17.39 -6.63
N TRP A 43 -3.70 17.57 -6.30
CA TRP A 43 -3.05 18.87 -6.45
C TRP A 43 -3.05 19.36 -7.91
N LYS A 44 -2.71 18.49 -8.86
CA LYS A 44 -2.58 18.88 -10.28
C LYS A 44 -3.90 19.02 -11.01
N MET A 45 -4.84 18.09 -10.81
CA MET A 45 -6.09 18.04 -11.58
C MET A 45 -7.21 18.86 -10.96
N PHE A 46 -7.28 18.91 -9.62
CA PHE A 46 -8.37 19.58 -8.90
C PHE A 46 -7.92 20.90 -8.25
N GLY A 47 -6.64 21.27 -8.38
CA GLY A 47 -6.11 22.51 -7.81
C GLY A 47 -6.14 22.54 -6.28
N GLU A 48 -6.20 21.36 -5.64
CA GLU A 48 -6.22 21.25 -4.18
C GLU A 48 -4.89 21.73 -3.56
N LYS A 49 -4.86 21.86 -2.24
CA LYS A 49 -3.64 22.30 -1.54
C LYS A 49 -2.51 21.29 -1.74
N LYS A 50 -1.30 21.79 -1.98
CA LYS A 50 -0.09 20.97 -2.13
C LYS A 50 0.05 20.01 -0.93
N PRO A 51 0.25 18.70 -1.16
CA PRO A 51 0.36 17.74 -0.08
C PRO A 51 1.53 18.07 0.84
N ARG A 52 1.29 17.99 2.16
CA ARG A 52 2.28 18.22 3.21
C ARG A 52 2.33 17.00 4.11
N TYR A 53 3.38 16.20 3.97
CA TYR A 53 3.60 15.03 4.82
C TYR A 53 4.42 15.42 6.05
N ARG A 54 3.99 15.00 7.23
CA ARG A 54 4.74 15.15 8.48
C ARG A 54 5.14 13.77 8.98
N ILE A 55 6.42 13.44 8.83
CA ILE A 55 6.97 12.13 9.22
C ILE A 55 7.18 12.04 10.74
N THR A 56 7.39 13.19 11.40
CA THR A 56 7.62 13.26 12.85
C THR A 56 6.48 13.98 13.56
N ALA A 57 5.70 13.24 14.36
CA ALA A 57 4.85 13.83 15.37
C ALA A 57 5.74 14.27 16.53
N ASN A 58 6.41 15.42 16.40
CA ASN A 58 7.04 16.05 17.55
C ASN A 58 5.90 16.48 18.48
N LYS A 59 5.59 15.64 19.47
CA LYS A 59 4.76 15.99 20.63
C LYS A 59 5.66 16.80 21.55
N LYS A 60 5.39 18.11 21.64
CA LYS A 60 5.82 18.89 22.78
C LYS A 60 5.13 18.38 24.03
#